data_AF-A0A2D6TMV1-F1
#
_entry.id   AF-A0A2D6TMV1-F1
#
_cell.length_a   1.000
_cell.length_b   1.000
_cell.length_c   1.000
_cell.angle_alpha   90.00
_cell.angle_beta   90.00
_cell.angle_gamma   90.00
#
_symmetry.space_group_name_H-M   'P 1'
#
loop_
_entity.id
_entity.type
_entity.pdbx_description
1 polymer ?
#
loop_
_entity_poly.entity_id
_entity_poly.type
_entity_poly.pdbx_seq_one_letter_code
_entity_poly.pdbx_strand_id
1 'polypeptide(L)'
;MIKNKGLIGKLNKISIGDVILLSSKDTNLSGYVTKLKEKSIKLSVEDPNKHDWKLRRMYRSFNPARWYDLIEFDSYVVLKKSEAYKQ
;
A
#
# COMPACT_ATOMS: atom_id res chain seq x y z
N MET A 1 4.01 28.29 -5.26
CA MET A 1 4.82 27.06 -5.09
C MET A 1 3.95 26.02 -4.40
N ILE A 2 3.32 25.11 -5.15
CA ILE A 2 2.51 24.04 -4.55
C ILE A 2 3.52 23.01 -4.03
N LYS A 3 3.76 23.00 -2.71
CA LYS A 3 4.52 21.92 -2.07
C LYS A 3 3.71 20.66 -2.28
N ASN A 4 4.14 19.75 -3.17
CA ASN A 4 3.64 18.38 -3.18
C ASN A 4 3.91 17.80 -1.79
N LYS A 5 2.87 17.81 -0.95
CA LYS A 5 2.95 17.26 0.40
C LYS A 5 2.76 15.76 0.24
N GLY A 6 3.83 15.06 -0.15
CA GLY A 6 3.84 13.60 -0.25
C GLY A 6 3.37 12.90 1.02
N LEU A 7 3.32 11.57 0.99
CA LEU A 7 2.82 10.74 2.10
C LEU A 7 3.84 10.47 3.21
N ILE A 8 5.03 11.06 3.15
CA ILE A 8 6.08 10.92 4.17
C ILE A 8 5.51 11.27 5.56
N GLY A 9 5.63 10.35 6.51
CA GLY A 9 5.13 10.52 7.88
C GLY A 9 3.60 10.46 8.05
N LYS A 10 2.84 10.15 6.98
CA LYS A 10 1.35 10.10 7.02
C LYS A 10 0.78 8.68 7.05
N LEU A 11 1.60 7.65 6.86
CA LEU A 11 1.16 6.23 6.86
C LEU A 11 0.99 5.63 8.26
N ASN A 12 0.86 6.46 9.29
CA ASN A 12 0.84 6.03 10.71
C ASN A 12 -0.33 5.10 11.07
N LYS A 13 -1.34 5.01 10.19
CA LYS A 13 -2.52 4.15 10.36
C LYS A 13 -2.47 2.90 9.49
N ILE A 14 -1.33 2.55 8.89
CA ILE A 14 -1.19 1.40 7.99
C ILE A 14 -0.32 0.33 8.66
N SER A 15 -0.75 -0.92 8.55
CA SER A 15 -0.01 -2.09 9.04
C SER A 15 0.39 -3.00 7.90
N ILE A 16 1.41 -3.84 8.14
CA ILE A 16 1.75 -4.92 7.20
C ILE A 16 0.52 -5.84 7.04
N GLY A 17 0.22 -6.18 5.79
CA GLY A 17 -0.95 -6.93 5.36
C GLY A 17 -2.20 -6.09 5.09
N ASP A 18 -2.20 -4.79 5.41
CA ASP A 18 -3.28 -3.92 4.95
C ASP A 18 -3.29 -3.88 3.42
N VAL A 19 -4.48 -3.88 2.82
CA VAL A 19 -4.64 -3.52 1.40
C VAL A 19 -4.90 -2.05 1.34
N ILE A 20 -4.05 -1.33 0.60
CA ILE A 20 -4.20 0.12 0.43
C ILE A 20 -4.29 0.48 -1.04
N LEU A 21 -4.89 1.63 -1.31
CA LEU A 21 -4.82 2.34 -2.57
C LEU A 21 -3.97 3.60 -2.35
N LEU A 22 -2.88 3.73 -3.08
CA LEU A 22 -2.09 4.95 -3.22
C LEU A 22 -2.56 5.69 -4.47
N SER A 23 -2.74 6.99 -4.35
CA SER A 23 -3.23 7.83 -5.44
C SER A 23 -2.42 9.11 -5.58
N SER A 24 -2.06 9.42 -6.82
CA SER A 24 -1.57 10.72 -7.29
C SER A 24 -2.42 11.16 -8.48
N LYS A 25 -2.20 12.38 -8.98
CA LYS A 25 -2.97 12.95 -10.10
C LYS A 25 -3.11 12.00 -11.30
N ASP A 26 -2.04 11.28 -11.64
CA ASP A 26 -1.95 10.48 -12.86
C ASP A 26 -1.80 8.97 -12.59
N THR A 27 -1.75 8.53 -11.33
CA THR A 27 -1.42 7.14 -10.99
C THR A 27 -2.18 6.66 -9.76
N ASN A 28 -2.76 5.45 -9.88
CA ASN A 28 -3.42 4.74 -8.80
C ASN A 28 -2.80 3.35 -8.66
N LEU A 29 -2.34 3.01 -7.46
CA LEU A 29 -1.71 1.74 -7.16
C LEU A 29 -2.35 1.09 -5.95
N SER A 30 -2.83 -0.13 -6.11
CA SER A 30 -3.38 -0.92 -5.01
C SER A 30 -2.51 -2.12 -4.69
N GLY A 31 -2.34 -2.44 -3.41
CA GLY A 31 -1.56 -3.61 -3.03
C GLY A 31 -1.60 -3.94 -1.54
N TYR A 32 -1.17 -5.16 -1.20
CA TYR A 32 -0.86 -5.53 0.17
C TYR A 32 0.43 -4.86 0.61
N VAL A 33 0.38 -4.22 1.77
CA VAL A 33 1.56 -3.63 2.38
C VAL A 33 2.43 -4.75 2.94
N THR A 34 3.57 -4.99 2.31
CA THR A 34 4.52 -6.03 2.78
C THR A 34 5.66 -5.44 3.59
N LYS A 35 5.95 -4.14 3.41
CA LYS A 35 6.96 -3.43 4.19
C LYS A 35 6.74 -1.92 4.14
N LEU A 36 7.02 -1.25 5.25
CA LEU A 36 7.00 0.20 5.38
C LEU A 36 8.39 0.70 5.77
N LYS A 37 8.79 1.81 5.16
CA LYS A 37 9.93 2.65 5.54
C LYS A 37 9.45 4.09 5.60
N GLU A 38 10.21 4.97 6.23
CA GLU A 38 9.86 6.38 6.41
C GLU A 38 9.44 7.08 5.10
N LYS A 39 10.15 6.78 4.00
CA LYS A 39 9.95 7.42 2.68
C LYS A 39 9.42 6.48 1.61
N SER A 40 9.27 5.19 1.89
CA SER A 40 8.88 4.22 0.86
C SER A 40 8.05 3.08 1.40
N ILE A 41 7.29 2.48 0.51
CA ILE A 41 6.41 1.36 0.82
C ILE A 41 6.60 0.27 -0.21
N LYS A 42 6.56 -0.99 0.23
CA LYS A 42 6.55 -2.15 -0.66
C LYS A 42 5.14 -2.72 -0.72
N LEU A 43 4.52 -2.63 -1.90
CA LEU A 43 3.22 -3.23 -2.18
C LEU A 43 3.41 -4.56 -2.91
N SER A 44 2.56 -5.54 -2.64
CA SER A 44 2.57 -6.87 -3.28
C SER A 44 1.17 -7.32 -3.68
N VAL A 45 1.09 -8.26 -4.62
CA VAL A 45 -0.12 -8.99 -5.02
C VAL A 45 -0.48 -10.17 -4.13
N GLU A 46 0.50 -10.59 -3.33
CA GLU A 46 0.35 -11.67 -2.37
C GLU A 46 0.24 -11.08 -0.99
N ASP A 47 -0.79 -11.50 -0.27
CA ASP A 47 -1.02 -11.14 1.12
C ASP A 47 0.10 -11.75 1.97
N PRO A 48 0.94 -10.94 2.64
CA PRO A 48 2.04 -11.46 3.46
C PRO A 48 1.54 -12.27 4.67
N ASN A 49 0.28 -12.12 5.05
CA ASN A 49 -0.34 -12.79 6.18
C ASN A 49 -1.19 -14.01 5.77
N LYS A 50 -1.32 -14.31 4.47
CA LYS A 50 -2.01 -15.50 3.98
C LYS A 50 -1.11 -16.33 3.07
N HIS A 51 -1.05 -17.63 3.33
CA HIS A 51 -0.57 -18.64 2.38
C HIS A 51 -1.56 -18.89 1.21
N ASP A 52 -2.57 -18.04 0.99
CA ASP A 52 -3.68 -18.32 0.08
C ASP A 52 -3.83 -17.25 -1.02
N TRP A 53 -3.54 -17.66 -2.24
CA TRP A 53 -3.46 -16.91 -3.49
C TRP A 53 -4.82 -16.41 -4.03
N LYS A 54 -5.95 -16.79 -3.40
CA LYS A 54 -7.31 -16.58 -3.93
C LYS A 54 -7.80 -15.13 -3.95
N LEU A 55 -7.09 -14.18 -3.35
CA LEU A 55 -7.50 -12.76 -3.35
C LEU A 55 -7.02 -11.95 -4.56
N ARG A 56 -6.25 -12.56 -5.49
CA ARG A 56 -5.70 -11.88 -6.68
C ARG A 56 -6.75 -11.29 -7.64
N ARG A 57 -8.02 -11.71 -7.57
CA ARG A 57 -9.04 -11.38 -8.59
C ARG A 57 -9.82 -10.07 -8.35
N MET A 58 -9.82 -9.52 -7.14
CA MET A 58 -10.66 -8.36 -6.81
C MET A 58 -10.08 -7.00 -7.22
N TYR A 59 -8.81 -6.92 -7.58
CA TYR A 59 -8.13 -5.64 -7.74
C TYR A 59 -7.22 -5.65 -8.97
N ARG A 60 -7.72 -5.07 -10.07
CA ARG A 60 -7.07 -5.07 -11.40
C ARG A 60 -5.74 -4.29 -11.48
N SER A 61 -5.39 -3.48 -10.49
CA SER A 61 -4.20 -2.59 -10.52
C SER A 61 -3.07 -3.03 -9.59
N PHE A 62 -2.97 -4.33 -9.35
CA PHE A 62 -1.95 -4.91 -8.48
C PHE A 62 -0.63 -5.07 -9.25
N ASN A 63 0.33 -4.20 -8.94
CA ASN A 63 1.69 -4.32 -9.47
C ASN A 63 2.46 -5.42 -8.70
N PRO A 64 3.39 -6.14 -9.35
CA PRO A 64 4.27 -7.09 -8.69
C PRO A 64 5.09 -6.40 -7.59
N ALA A 65 5.58 -7.20 -6.64
CA ALA A 65 6.16 -6.73 -5.39
C ALA A 65 7.31 -5.71 -5.58
N ARG A 66 7.00 -4.41 -5.51
CA ARG A 66 7.92 -3.29 -5.80
C ARG A 66 7.89 -2.23 -4.70
N TRP A 67 9.00 -1.53 -4.58
CA TRP A 67 9.11 -0.34 -3.74
C TRP A 67 8.58 0.89 -4.47
N TYR A 68 7.88 1.73 -3.73
CA TYR A 68 7.31 2.98 -4.19
C TYR A 68 7.73 4.11 -3.26
N ASP A 69 8.18 5.24 -3.81
CA ASP A 69 8.49 6.43 -3.03
C ASP A 69 7.19 7.15 -2.65
N LEU A 70 7.01 7.43 -1.37
CA LEU A 70 5.82 8.09 -0.84
C LEU A 70 5.71 9.56 -1.26
N ILE A 71 6.79 10.16 -1.75
CA ILE A 71 6.77 11.52 -2.29
C ILE A 71 5.99 11.61 -3.61
N GLU A 72 5.85 10.50 -4.33
CA GLU A 72 5.15 10.43 -5.62
C GLU A 72 3.62 10.36 -5.47
N PHE A 73 3.12 10.19 -4.25
CA PHE A 73 1.69 10.02 -3.96
C PHE A 73 1.17 11.14 -3.05
N ASP A 74 -0.05 11.57 -3.33
CA ASP A 74 -0.70 12.68 -2.62
C ASP A 74 -1.62 12.15 -1.50
N SER A 75 -2.18 10.96 -1.68
CA SER A 75 -3.19 10.40 -0.80
C SER A 75 -3.14 8.87 -0.74
N TYR A 76 -3.70 8.32 0.34
CA TYR A 76 -3.93 6.89 0.46
C TYR A 76 -5.28 6.58 1.09
N VAL A 77 -5.82 5.41 0.76
CA VAL A 77 -7.01 4.83 1.39
C VAL A 77 -6.70 3.41 1.81
N VAL A 78 -7.07 3.02 3.02
CA VAL A 78 -7.03 1.61 3.44
C VAL A 78 -8.29 0.93 2.92
N LEU A 79 -8.13 0.05 1.94
CA LEU A 79 -9.22 -0.71 1.32
C LEU A 79 -9.64 -1.90 2.20
N LYS A 80 -8.67 -2.52 2.87
CA LYS A 80 -8.90 -3.63 3.79
C LYS A 80 -7.83 -3.64 4.88
N LYS A 81 -8.25 -3.83 6.12
CA LYS A 81 -7.33 -4.05 7.24
C LYS A 81 -6.84 -5.49 7.26
N SER A 82 -5.54 -5.70 7.50
CA SER A 82 -5.10 -7.02 7.93
C SER A 82 -5.81 -7.34 9.24
N GLU A 83 -6.41 -8.53 9.30
CA GLU A 83 -6.80 -9.06 10.61
C GLU A 83 -5.50 -9.21 11.37
N ALA A 84 -5.37 -8.46 12.47
CA ALA A 84 -4.16 -8.43 13.26
C ALA A 84 -3.73 -9.87 13.54
N TYR A 85 -2.50 -10.20 13.14
CA TYR A 85 -1.84 -11.41 13.58
C TYR A 85 -1.80 -11.33 15.11
N LYS A 86 -2.75 -11.99 15.78
CA LYS A 86 -2.62 -12.31 17.20
C LYS A 86 -1.48 -13.33 17.25
N GLN A 87 -0.27 -12.85 17.49
CA GLN A 87 0.79 -13.71 18.03
C GLN A 87 0.36 -14.18 19.41
#